data_AF-A0A7U9T8U6-F1
#
_entry.id   AF-A0A7U9T8U6-F1
#
_cell.length_a   1.000
_cell.length_b   1.000
_cell.length_c   1.000
_cell.angle_alpha   90.00
_cell.angle_beta   90.00
_cell.angle_gamma   90.00
#
_symmetry.space_group_name_H-M   'P 1'
#
loop_
_entity.id
_entity.type
_entity.pdbx_description
1 polymer ?
#
loop_
_entity_poly.entity_id
_entity_poly.type
_entity_poly.pdbx_seq_one_letter_code
_entity_poly.pdbx_strand_id
1 'polypeptide(L)'
;MGKSLRDMTRQEQAAYFKSKDYCGEQLKVVMDAVSYGISIDYLQLFEDTTIPVETMETMFTAMKEDYGVKETAFLSTVHKEESGRILLEALKSGVPLSELQGIYQEGMLPIELREKILPLMQGRKAIPEKIGERMEFLTETVRELKESLSRQGSFIEDLKKSMEEKTEIFSVQEKEAESITEDMDDAYYLELEEQFRQAREDAERLLEEREETNKKVRELEAENKHLHEQLLIQQSYVAGLQEQQRQKLQGRDQQDIKVSQPEKADCQRQNKSEGMKTGKQLKALSSFSFPFIRKKPGLLEKLAGELDAGQIAEVRLGIEDGLTESQLALLANKAMDAEKMRELRMTMKILNERGQGT
;
A
#
# COMPACT_ATOMS: atom_id res chain seq x y z
N MET A 1 -41.31 -4.57 -19.84
CA MET A 1 -40.30 -4.56 -18.77
C MET A 1 -39.08 -5.29 -19.30
N GLY A 2 -38.07 -4.56 -19.77
CA GLY A 2 -36.84 -5.17 -20.29
C GLY A 2 -36.02 -5.79 -19.16
N LYS A 3 -35.32 -6.89 -19.44
CA LYS A 3 -34.31 -7.45 -18.51
C LYS A 3 -33.23 -6.39 -18.25
N SER A 4 -32.62 -6.38 -17.06
CA SER A 4 -31.44 -5.54 -16.82
C SER A 4 -30.25 -6.10 -17.61
N LEU A 5 -29.36 -5.24 -18.14
CA LEU A 5 -28.12 -5.66 -18.81
C LEU A 5 -27.29 -6.65 -17.97
N ARG A 6 -27.37 -6.55 -16.64
CA ARG A 6 -26.70 -7.45 -15.70
C ARG A 6 -27.23 -8.89 -15.74
N ASP A 7 -28.50 -9.07 -16.08
CA ASP A 7 -29.18 -10.36 -16.10
C ASP A 7 -29.21 -10.96 -17.52
N MET A 8 -28.65 -10.27 -18.51
CA MET A 8 -28.61 -10.70 -19.90
C MET A 8 -27.38 -11.57 -20.19
N THR A 9 -27.60 -12.65 -20.94
CA THR A 9 -26.52 -13.42 -21.58
C THR A 9 -25.77 -12.57 -22.61
N ARG A 10 -24.54 -12.94 -22.98
CA ARG A 10 -23.79 -12.20 -24.03
C ARG A 10 -24.54 -12.08 -25.35
N GLN A 11 -25.31 -13.10 -25.72
CA GLN A 11 -26.13 -13.07 -26.93
C GLN A 11 -27.29 -12.07 -26.80
N GLU A 12 -27.92 -11.98 -25.64
CA GLU A 12 -28.96 -10.99 -25.33
C GLU A 12 -28.37 -9.56 -25.26
N GLN A 13 -27.17 -9.38 -24.69
CA GLN A 13 -26.45 -8.10 -24.70
C GLN A 13 -26.14 -7.65 -26.13
N ALA A 14 -25.63 -8.55 -26.97
CA ALA A 14 -25.38 -8.24 -28.38
C ALA A 14 -26.67 -7.85 -29.13
N ALA A 15 -27.78 -8.56 -28.87
CA ALA A 15 -29.09 -8.21 -29.43
C ALA A 15 -29.61 -6.85 -28.92
N TYR A 16 -29.40 -6.54 -27.64
CA TYR A 16 -29.75 -5.26 -27.04
C TYR A 16 -29.04 -4.10 -27.74
N PHE A 17 -27.71 -4.16 -27.88
CA PHE A 17 -26.95 -3.10 -28.55
C PHE A 17 -27.24 -3.02 -30.06
N LYS A 18 -27.53 -4.14 -30.74
CA LYS A 18 -27.98 -4.13 -32.14
C LYS A 18 -29.31 -3.42 -32.36
N SER A 19 -30.15 -3.32 -31.34
CA SER A 19 -31.45 -2.65 -31.43
C SER A 19 -31.39 -1.13 -31.26
N LYS A 20 -30.22 -0.59 -30.89
CA LYS A 20 -29.99 0.84 -30.71
C LYS A 20 -29.52 1.51 -32.01
N ASP A 21 -29.69 2.83 -32.06
CA ASP A 21 -29.39 3.69 -33.21
C ASP A 21 -27.88 4.00 -33.33
N TYR A 22 -27.04 2.97 -33.47
CA TYR A 22 -25.62 3.13 -33.78
C TYR A 22 -25.39 3.23 -35.29
N CYS A 23 -24.37 3.98 -35.70
CA CYS A 23 -23.82 3.84 -37.04
C CYS A 23 -23.08 2.49 -37.17
N GLY A 24 -22.85 2.02 -38.41
CA GLY A 24 -22.25 0.69 -38.64
C GLY A 24 -20.88 0.51 -37.98
N GLU A 25 -20.07 1.57 -37.93
CA GLU A 25 -18.74 1.56 -37.31
C GLU A 25 -18.81 1.60 -35.78
N GLN A 26 -19.68 2.42 -35.19
CA GLN A 26 -19.95 2.43 -33.75
C GLN A 26 -20.43 1.05 -33.28
N LEU A 27 -21.39 0.46 -34.00
CA LEU A 27 -21.94 -0.85 -33.67
C LEU A 27 -20.83 -1.92 -33.68
N LYS A 28 -19.91 -1.85 -34.64
CA LYS A 28 -18.77 -2.77 -34.71
C LYS A 28 -17.92 -2.72 -33.43
N VAL A 29 -17.55 -1.53 -32.95
CA VAL A 29 -16.77 -1.37 -31.72
C VAL A 29 -17.51 -1.96 -30.51
N VAL A 30 -18.81 -1.69 -30.38
CA VAL A 30 -19.64 -2.23 -29.29
C VAL A 30 -19.75 -3.76 -29.38
N MET A 31 -19.93 -4.32 -30.58
CA MET A 31 -19.97 -5.77 -30.78
C MET A 31 -18.62 -6.43 -30.45
N ASP A 32 -17.51 -5.79 -30.81
CA ASP A 32 -16.17 -6.26 -30.45
C ASP A 32 -15.97 -6.23 -28.92
N ALA A 33 -16.48 -5.21 -28.23
CA ALA A 33 -16.44 -5.11 -26.76
C ALA A 33 -17.26 -6.22 -26.07
N VAL A 34 -18.48 -6.49 -26.54
CA VAL A 34 -19.31 -7.58 -26.03
C VAL A 34 -18.66 -8.94 -26.29
N SER A 35 -18.06 -9.13 -27.46
CA SER A 35 -17.39 -10.38 -27.84
C SER A 35 -16.12 -10.62 -27.04
N TYR A 36 -15.31 -9.57 -26.81
CA TYR A 36 -14.13 -9.61 -25.95
C TYR A 36 -14.50 -9.98 -24.51
N GLY A 37 -15.70 -9.61 -24.06
CA GLY A 37 -16.19 -9.92 -22.72
C GLY A 37 -15.90 -8.83 -21.70
N ILE A 38 -15.95 -7.56 -22.14
CA ILE A 38 -15.87 -6.40 -21.26
C ILE A 38 -16.99 -6.45 -20.20
N SER A 39 -16.69 -5.99 -18.99
CA SER A 39 -17.64 -6.01 -17.87
C SER A 39 -18.88 -5.16 -18.15
N ILE A 40 -19.99 -5.52 -17.52
CA ILE A 40 -21.27 -4.81 -17.71
C ILE A 40 -21.18 -3.34 -17.27
N ASP A 41 -20.40 -3.05 -16.22
CA ASP A 41 -20.22 -1.68 -15.72
C ASP A 41 -19.53 -0.77 -16.75
N TYR A 42 -18.63 -1.33 -17.58
CA TYR A 42 -18.05 -0.64 -18.73
C TYR A 42 -19.01 -0.57 -19.92
N LEU A 43 -19.74 -1.66 -20.21
CA LEU A 43 -20.68 -1.70 -21.34
C LEU A 43 -21.79 -0.66 -21.23
N GLN A 44 -22.18 -0.28 -20.01
CA GLN A 44 -23.13 0.81 -19.76
C GLN A 44 -22.66 2.15 -20.36
N LEU A 45 -21.36 2.39 -20.47
CA LEU A 45 -20.82 3.62 -21.06
C LEU A 45 -21.06 3.70 -22.57
N PHE A 46 -21.19 2.56 -23.26
CA PHE A 46 -21.54 2.53 -24.68
C PHE A 46 -23.01 2.80 -24.94
N GLU A 47 -23.86 2.85 -23.91
CA GLU A 47 -25.29 3.08 -24.10
C GLU A 47 -25.63 4.43 -24.74
N ASP A 48 -24.73 5.40 -24.62
CA ASP A 48 -24.79 6.69 -25.27
C ASP A 48 -24.33 6.59 -26.74
N THR A 49 -25.29 6.74 -27.65
CA THR A 49 -25.04 6.68 -29.10
C THR A 49 -24.45 7.97 -29.67
N THR A 50 -24.35 9.04 -28.87
CA THR A 50 -23.79 10.33 -29.30
C THR A 50 -22.26 10.33 -29.35
N ILE A 51 -21.62 9.32 -28.75
CA ILE A 51 -20.17 9.20 -28.68
C ILE A 51 -19.60 8.86 -30.08
N PRO A 52 -18.61 9.62 -30.59
CA PRO A 52 -17.94 9.32 -31.86
C PRO A 52 -17.25 7.95 -31.87
N VAL A 53 -17.11 7.34 -33.05
CA VAL A 53 -16.44 6.04 -33.21
C VAL A 53 -15.03 6.06 -32.62
N GLU A 54 -14.28 7.12 -32.89
CA GLU A 54 -12.89 7.29 -32.49
C GLU A 54 -12.75 7.37 -30.96
N THR A 55 -13.71 8.02 -30.30
CA THR A 55 -13.80 8.06 -28.84
C THR A 55 -14.18 6.69 -28.29
N MET A 56 -15.11 5.97 -28.92
CA MET A 56 -15.49 4.60 -28.53
C MET A 56 -14.30 3.63 -28.63
N GLU A 57 -13.44 3.74 -29.65
CA GLU A 57 -12.23 2.92 -29.78
C GLU A 57 -11.21 3.21 -28.67
N THR A 58 -11.06 4.49 -28.32
CA THR A 58 -10.20 4.93 -27.22
C THR A 58 -10.71 4.38 -25.89
N MET A 59 -12.02 4.47 -25.64
CA MET A 59 -12.67 3.87 -24.47
C MET A 59 -12.49 2.36 -24.45
N PHE A 60 -12.73 1.66 -25.57
CA PHE A 60 -12.58 0.21 -25.64
C PHE A 60 -11.15 -0.23 -25.32
N THR A 61 -10.14 0.52 -25.80
CA THR A 61 -8.74 0.27 -25.46
C THR A 61 -8.49 0.45 -23.96
N ALA A 62 -9.06 1.50 -23.35
CA ALA A 62 -8.95 1.71 -21.91
C ALA A 62 -9.62 0.58 -21.09
N MET A 63 -10.77 0.08 -21.55
CA MET A 63 -11.49 -1.02 -20.91
C MET A 63 -10.73 -2.35 -20.97
N LYS A 64 -10.04 -2.63 -22.08
CA LYS A 64 -9.20 -3.84 -22.23
C LYS A 64 -8.04 -3.86 -21.23
N GLU A 65 -7.51 -2.69 -20.91
CA GLU A 65 -6.39 -2.51 -19.98
C GLU A 65 -6.84 -2.26 -18.52
N ASP A 66 -8.16 -2.25 -18.27
CA ASP A 66 -8.80 -2.10 -16.96
C ASP A 66 -8.37 -0.88 -16.15
N TYR A 67 -8.31 0.30 -16.78
CA TYR A 67 -7.97 1.55 -16.08
C TYR A 67 -9.04 2.04 -15.09
N GLY A 68 -10.24 1.47 -15.12
CA GLY A 68 -11.36 1.86 -14.28
C GLY A 68 -12.51 2.50 -15.05
N VAL A 69 -13.73 2.30 -14.53
CA VAL A 69 -14.98 2.80 -15.13
C VAL A 69 -14.99 4.33 -15.13
N LYS A 70 -14.41 4.99 -14.12
CA LYS A 70 -14.38 6.46 -14.00
C LYS A 70 -13.47 7.10 -15.05
N GLU A 71 -12.32 6.49 -15.29
CA GLU A 71 -11.33 6.89 -16.28
C GLU A 71 -11.91 6.76 -17.69
N THR A 72 -12.60 5.65 -17.94
CA THR A 72 -13.28 5.41 -19.21
C THR A 72 -14.48 6.36 -19.42
N ALA A 73 -15.25 6.64 -18.36
CA ALA A 73 -16.33 7.62 -18.39
C ALA A 73 -15.80 9.05 -18.61
N PHE A 74 -14.59 9.37 -18.13
CA PHE A 74 -13.96 10.63 -18.46
C PHE A 74 -13.56 10.69 -19.94
N LEU A 75 -12.96 9.63 -20.48
CA LEU A 75 -12.62 9.54 -21.90
C LEU A 75 -13.84 9.67 -22.82
N SER A 76 -15.03 9.22 -22.39
CA SER A 76 -16.26 9.37 -23.19
C SER A 76 -16.69 10.82 -23.37
N THR A 77 -16.26 11.73 -22.50
CA THR A 77 -16.53 13.18 -22.63
C THR A 77 -15.59 13.88 -23.62
N VAL A 78 -14.57 13.18 -24.13
CA VAL A 78 -13.54 13.75 -25.00
C VAL A 78 -13.90 13.47 -26.45
N HIS A 79 -14.51 14.46 -27.10
CA HIS A 79 -14.99 14.34 -28.48
C HIS A 79 -13.91 14.52 -29.57
N LYS A 80 -12.69 14.95 -29.20
CA LYS A 80 -11.56 15.04 -30.14
C LYS A 80 -10.69 13.79 -30.04
N GLU A 81 -10.56 13.06 -31.16
CA GLU A 81 -9.77 11.82 -31.27
C GLU A 81 -8.34 11.97 -30.72
N GLU A 82 -7.60 12.98 -31.18
CA GLU A 82 -6.21 13.19 -30.76
C GLU A 82 -6.11 13.49 -29.26
N SER A 83 -7.04 14.29 -28.72
CA SER A 83 -7.09 14.59 -27.28
C SER A 83 -7.36 13.33 -26.45
N GLY A 84 -8.29 12.48 -26.91
CA GLY A 84 -8.58 11.20 -26.28
C GLY A 84 -7.37 10.28 -26.25
N ARG A 85 -6.63 10.19 -27.37
CA ARG A 85 -5.39 9.42 -27.46
C ARG A 85 -4.29 9.94 -26.52
N ILE A 86 -4.11 11.25 -26.43
CA ILE A 86 -3.13 11.87 -25.53
C ILE A 86 -3.46 11.54 -24.06
N LEU A 87 -4.75 11.64 -23.69
CA LEU A 87 -5.20 11.32 -22.34
C LEU A 87 -5.03 9.84 -22.01
N LEU A 88 -5.33 8.94 -22.97
CA LEU A 88 -5.09 7.51 -22.82
C LEU A 88 -3.59 7.19 -22.69
N GLU A 89 -2.72 7.85 -23.45
CA GLU A 89 -1.26 7.74 -23.31
C GLU A 89 -0.77 8.17 -21.92
N ALA A 90 -1.39 9.21 -21.37
CA ALA A 90 -1.10 9.70 -20.03
C ALA A 90 -1.54 8.71 -18.94
N LEU A 91 -2.73 8.12 -19.09
CA LEU A 91 -3.21 7.04 -18.21
C LEU A 91 -2.27 5.82 -18.25
N LYS A 92 -1.86 5.38 -19.44
CA LYS A 92 -0.84 4.33 -19.65
C LYS A 92 0.48 4.64 -18.96
N SER A 93 0.84 5.92 -18.85
CA SER A 93 2.06 6.38 -18.18
C SER A 93 1.90 6.54 -16.66
N GLY A 94 0.73 6.21 -16.09
CA GLY A 94 0.46 6.27 -14.66
C GLY A 94 0.08 7.66 -14.13
N VAL A 95 -0.41 8.57 -14.98
CA VAL A 95 -0.97 9.85 -14.53
C VAL A 95 -2.39 9.62 -13.99
N PRO A 96 -2.72 10.00 -12.74
CA PRO A 96 -4.02 9.73 -12.15
C PRO A 96 -5.10 10.60 -12.79
N LEU A 97 -6.34 10.08 -12.78
CA LEU A 97 -7.50 10.75 -13.34
C LEU A 97 -7.72 12.16 -12.80
N SER A 98 -7.48 12.39 -11.52
CA SER A 98 -7.66 13.71 -10.87
C SER A 98 -6.76 14.79 -11.47
N GLU A 99 -5.53 14.43 -11.87
CA GLU A 99 -4.61 15.37 -12.52
C GLU A 99 -5.03 15.65 -13.95
N LEU A 100 -5.46 14.61 -14.69
CA LEU A 100 -5.95 14.77 -16.06
C LEU A 100 -7.21 15.63 -16.12
N GLN A 101 -8.15 15.43 -15.20
CA GLN A 101 -9.36 16.25 -15.08
C GLN A 101 -9.05 17.72 -14.74
N GLY A 102 -8.01 17.97 -13.94
CA GLY A 102 -7.59 19.34 -13.61
C GLY A 102 -6.95 20.08 -14.80
N ILE A 103 -6.38 19.35 -15.75
CA ILE A 103 -5.68 19.91 -16.91
C ILE A 103 -6.60 20.04 -18.12
N TYR A 104 -7.43 19.04 -18.35
CA TYR A 104 -8.32 19.00 -19.50
C TYR A 104 -9.44 20.03 -19.38
N GLN A 105 -9.63 20.81 -20.44
CA GLN A 105 -10.75 21.72 -20.58
C GLN A 105 -11.43 21.44 -21.92
N GLU A 106 -12.76 21.46 -21.91
CA GLU A 106 -13.54 21.23 -23.12
C GLU A 106 -13.15 22.26 -24.21
N GLY A 107 -12.92 21.78 -25.43
CA GLY A 107 -12.49 22.64 -26.55
C GLY A 107 -10.99 22.88 -26.66
N MET A 108 -10.16 22.51 -25.66
CA MET A 108 -8.70 22.65 -25.70
C MET A 108 -8.10 22.02 -26.97
N LEU A 109 -7.05 22.64 -27.52
CA LEU A 109 -6.36 22.10 -28.69
C LEU A 109 -5.48 20.90 -28.28
N PRO A 110 -5.40 19.84 -29.10
CA PRO A 110 -4.57 18.67 -28.80
C PRO A 110 -3.11 19.02 -28.51
N ILE A 111 -2.56 20.02 -29.22
CA ILE A 111 -1.18 20.48 -29.03
C ILE A 111 -0.99 21.09 -27.63
N GLU A 112 -1.88 21.98 -27.21
CA GLU A 112 -1.83 22.59 -25.88
C GLU A 112 -1.99 21.55 -24.77
N LEU A 113 -2.89 20.58 -24.97
CA LEU A 113 -3.08 19.46 -24.05
C LEU A 113 -1.81 18.61 -23.95
N ARG A 114 -1.15 18.32 -25.09
CA ARG A 114 0.10 17.57 -25.14
C ARG A 114 1.21 18.28 -24.38
N GLU A 115 1.35 19.59 -24.54
CA GLU A 115 2.36 20.39 -23.84
C GLU A 115 2.19 20.34 -22.32
N LYS A 116 0.96 20.37 -21.81
CA LYS A 116 0.68 20.30 -20.37
C LYS A 116 0.86 18.89 -19.79
N ILE A 117 0.54 17.84 -20.56
CA ILE A 117 0.60 16.44 -20.10
C ILE A 117 2.01 15.85 -20.19
N LEU A 118 2.79 16.24 -21.20
CA LEU A 118 4.12 15.66 -21.47
C LEU A 118 5.08 15.69 -20.25
N PRO A 119 5.20 16.79 -19.49
CA PRO A 119 6.05 16.82 -18.29
C PRO A 119 5.65 15.82 -17.21
N LEU A 120 4.33 15.58 -17.04
CA LEU A 120 3.80 14.64 -16.05
C LEU A 120 4.13 13.20 -16.41
N MET A 121 4.10 12.87 -17.70
CA MET A 121 4.49 11.54 -18.18
C MET A 121 6.00 11.30 -18.04
N GLN A 122 6.82 12.31 -18.31
CA GLN A 122 8.28 12.19 -18.24
C GLN A 122 8.79 11.94 -16.80
N GLY A 123 8.20 12.60 -15.80
CA GLY A 123 8.55 12.36 -14.39
C GLY A 123 8.17 10.97 -13.88
N ARG A 124 7.16 10.34 -14.51
CA ARG A 124 6.62 9.03 -14.09
C ARG A 124 7.23 7.86 -14.87
N LYS A 125 7.75 8.09 -16.07
CA LYS A 125 8.57 7.13 -16.83
C LYS A 125 9.87 6.73 -16.12
N ALA A 126 10.30 7.47 -15.09
CA ALA A 126 11.47 7.15 -14.25
C ALA A 126 11.11 6.35 -12.97
N ILE A 127 9.82 6.22 -12.63
CA ILE A 127 9.33 5.42 -11.50
C ILE A 127 9.04 3.92 -11.82
N PRO A 128 9.07 3.41 -13.08
CA PRO A 128 8.60 2.06 -13.36
C PRO A 128 9.57 0.95 -12.96
N GLU A 129 10.84 1.20 -12.63
CA GLU A 129 11.73 0.12 -12.13
C GLU A 129 11.17 -0.49 -10.84
N LYS A 130 10.69 0.33 -9.89
CA LYS A 130 10.15 -0.18 -8.61
C LYS A 130 8.78 -0.83 -8.72
N ILE A 131 8.00 -0.50 -9.76
CA ILE A 131 6.70 -1.11 -10.03
C ILE A 131 6.86 -2.36 -10.88
N GLY A 132 7.78 -2.36 -11.85
CA GLY A 132 8.17 -3.51 -12.65
C GLY A 132 8.73 -4.63 -11.78
N GLU A 133 9.69 -4.33 -10.89
CA GLU A 133 10.23 -5.30 -9.92
C GLU A 133 9.13 -5.85 -8.99
N ARG A 134 8.20 -4.99 -8.53
CA ARG A 134 7.05 -5.43 -7.73
C ARG A 134 6.07 -6.28 -8.53
N MET A 135 5.90 -5.99 -9.82
CA MET A 135 5.00 -6.72 -10.70
C MET A 135 5.61 -8.06 -11.12
N GLU A 136 6.91 -8.14 -11.33
CA GLU A 136 7.64 -9.40 -11.53
C GLU A 136 7.55 -10.28 -10.27
N PHE A 137 7.78 -9.71 -9.09
CA PHE A 137 7.59 -10.42 -7.81
C PHE A 137 6.15 -10.88 -7.61
N LEU A 138 5.15 -10.03 -7.91
CA LEU A 138 3.75 -10.41 -7.81
C LEU A 138 3.37 -11.50 -8.83
N THR A 139 3.91 -11.43 -10.05
CA THR A 139 3.66 -12.42 -11.09
C THR A 139 4.28 -13.76 -10.72
N GLU A 140 5.48 -13.75 -10.16
CA GLU A 140 6.18 -14.96 -9.72
C GLU A 140 5.49 -15.59 -8.50
N THR A 141 5.10 -14.80 -7.50
CA THR A 141 4.34 -15.31 -6.34
C THR A 141 2.98 -15.86 -6.74
N VAL A 142 2.27 -15.24 -7.70
CA VAL A 142 1.02 -15.77 -8.25
C VAL A 142 1.26 -17.07 -9.03
N ARG A 143 2.37 -17.18 -9.77
CA ARG A 143 2.76 -18.40 -10.48
C ARG A 143 3.06 -19.54 -9.49
N GLU A 144 3.82 -19.28 -8.44
CA GLU A 144 4.11 -20.23 -7.37
C GLU A 144 2.83 -20.68 -6.65
N LEU A 145 1.94 -19.74 -6.33
CA LEU A 145 0.66 -20.05 -5.68
C LEU A 145 -0.25 -20.92 -6.58
N LYS A 146 -0.26 -20.65 -7.89
CA LYS A 146 -1.00 -21.46 -8.87
C LYS A 146 -0.42 -22.87 -8.97
N GLU A 147 0.90 -22.99 -8.95
CA GLU A 147 1.58 -24.29 -8.98
C GLU A 147 1.33 -25.06 -7.68
N SER A 148 1.35 -24.40 -6.52
CA SER A 148 1.05 -25.02 -5.22
C SER A 148 -0.41 -25.50 -5.15
N LEU A 149 -1.36 -24.70 -5.63
CA LEU A 149 -2.77 -25.08 -5.69
C LEU A 149 -2.99 -26.27 -6.64
N SER A 150 -2.27 -26.30 -7.77
CA SER A 150 -2.34 -27.42 -8.71
C SER A 150 -1.76 -28.71 -8.11
N ARG A 151 -0.64 -28.63 -7.37
CA ARG A 151 -0.08 -29.77 -6.63
C ARG A 151 -1.00 -30.26 -5.52
N GLN A 152 -1.68 -29.34 -4.82
CA GLN A 152 -2.71 -29.71 -3.85
C GLN A 152 -3.91 -30.37 -4.53
N GLY A 153 -4.33 -29.87 -5.70
CA GLY A 153 -5.39 -30.48 -6.50
C GLY A 153 -5.06 -31.90 -6.93
N SER A 154 -3.84 -32.13 -7.45
CA SER A 154 -3.39 -33.48 -7.82
C SER A 154 -3.27 -34.39 -6.61
N PHE A 155 -2.77 -33.90 -5.48
CA PHE A 155 -2.72 -34.67 -4.23
C PHE A 155 -4.11 -35.10 -3.76
N ILE A 156 -5.10 -34.20 -3.80
CA ILE A 156 -6.49 -34.52 -3.44
C ILE A 156 -7.07 -35.54 -4.42
N GLU A 157 -6.77 -35.44 -5.71
CA GLU A 157 -7.23 -36.38 -6.73
C GLU A 157 -6.59 -37.77 -6.55
N ASP A 158 -5.29 -37.83 -6.27
CA ASP A 158 -4.56 -39.06 -5.94
C ASP A 158 -5.08 -39.68 -4.63
N LEU A 159 -5.35 -38.87 -3.61
CA LEU A 159 -5.95 -39.32 -2.35
C LEU A 159 -7.34 -39.90 -2.58
N LYS A 160 -8.18 -39.20 -3.37
CA LYS A 160 -9.51 -39.66 -3.72
C LYS A 160 -9.45 -40.98 -4.48
N LYS A 161 -8.55 -41.11 -5.46
CA LYS A 161 -8.32 -42.34 -6.21
C LYS A 161 -7.86 -43.48 -5.29
N SER A 162 -6.95 -43.21 -4.37
CA SER A 162 -6.49 -44.20 -3.39
C SER A 162 -7.61 -44.63 -2.43
N MET A 163 -8.50 -43.71 -2.05
CA MET A 163 -9.69 -44.05 -1.27
C MET A 163 -10.68 -44.91 -2.05
N GLU A 164 -10.95 -44.59 -3.32
CA GLU A 164 -11.83 -45.37 -4.20
C GLU A 164 -11.26 -46.79 -4.43
N GLU A 165 -9.96 -46.88 -4.70
CA GLU A 165 -9.25 -48.16 -4.88
C GLU A 165 -9.26 -49.00 -3.59
N LYS A 166 -9.08 -48.38 -2.43
CA LYS A 166 -9.22 -49.07 -1.14
C LYS A 166 -10.66 -49.52 -0.87
N THR A 167 -11.67 -48.75 -1.23
CA THR A 167 -13.08 -49.19 -1.10
C THR A 167 -13.40 -50.39 -2.01
N GLU A 168 -12.78 -50.49 -3.18
CA GLU A 168 -12.88 -51.69 -4.02
C GLU A 168 -12.20 -52.90 -3.35
N ILE A 169 -11.03 -52.71 -2.70
CA ILE A 169 -10.34 -53.77 -1.95
C ILE A 169 -11.17 -54.27 -0.76
N PHE A 170 -11.88 -53.39 -0.03
CA PHE A 170 -12.77 -53.81 1.06
C PHE A 170 -13.99 -54.61 0.57
N SER A 171 -14.49 -54.34 -0.64
CA SER A 171 -15.59 -55.13 -1.24
C SER A 171 -15.15 -56.51 -1.76
N VAL A 172 -13.87 -56.68 -2.09
CA VAL A 172 -13.28 -57.97 -2.51
C VAL A 172 -12.85 -58.79 -1.28
N GLN A 173 -12.28 -58.15 -0.25
CA GLN A 173 -11.88 -58.83 0.99
C GLN A 173 -13.04 -59.28 1.87
N GLU A 174 -14.24 -58.67 1.79
CA GLU A 174 -15.43 -59.18 2.49
C GLU A 174 -15.86 -60.59 2.02
N LYS A 175 -15.38 -61.07 0.86
CA LYS A 175 -15.61 -62.45 0.40
C LYS A 175 -14.49 -63.44 0.72
N GLU A 176 -13.33 -62.97 1.19
CA GLU A 176 -12.19 -63.81 1.57
C GLU A 176 -11.86 -63.76 3.08
N ALA A 177 -12.45 -62.82 3.84
CA ALA A 177 -12.24 -62.66 5.28
C ALA A 177 -13.05 -63.64 6.16
N GLU A 178 -13.47 -64.80 5.63
CA GLU A 178 -14.02 -65.90 6.43
C GLU A 178 -12.96 -66.94 6.84
N SER A 179 -11.67 -66.77 6.48
CA SER A 179 -10.69 -67.83 6.73
C SER A 179 -9.30 -67.45 7.26
N ILE A 180 -9.02 -66.20 7.65
CA ILE A 180 -7.70 -65.86 8.21
C ILE A 180 -7.86 -64.94 9.43
N THR A 181 -8.46 -65.51 10.46
CA THR A 181 -8.17 -65.14 11.84
C THR A 181 -6.80 -65.70 12.21
N GLU A 182 -6.06 -64.93 12.99
CA GLU A 182 -4.81 -65.26 13.70
C GLU A 182 -3.51 -64.81 12.98
N ASP A 183 -2.82 -63.88 13.64
CA ASP A 183 -1.42 -63.47 13.46
C ASP A 183 -1.07 -62.35 12.45
N MET A 184 -1.65 -61.15 12.62
CA MET A 184 -0.98 -59.91 12.17
C MET A 184 -0.64 -59.02 13.38
N ASP A 185 0.66 -58.81 13.60
CA ASP A 185 1.32 -58.32 14.80
C ASP A 185 0.72 -57.03 15.42
N ASP A 186 0.31 -57.12 16.69
CA ASP A 186 -0.16 -56.02 17.56
C ASP A 186 0.78 -54.79 17.59
N ALA A 187 2.07 -54.98 17.30
CA ALA A 187 3.09 -53.93 17.35
C ALA A 187 2.87 -52.83 16.29
N TYR A 188 2.36 -53.18 15.10
CA TYR A 188 2.14 -52.22 14.02
C TYR A 188 0.94 -51.30 14.30
N TYR A 189 -0.12 -51.83 14.93
CA TYR A 189 -1.27 -51.04 15.33
C TYR A 189 -0.94 -50.06 16.45
N LEU A 190 -0.15 -50.49 17.45
CA LEU A 190 0.32 -49.64 18.54
C LEU A 190 1.17 -48.46 18.04
N GLU A 191 2.07 -48.70 17.08
CA GLU A 191 2.92 -47.65 16.51
C GLU A 191 2.11 -46.62 15.70
N LEU A 192 1.11 -47.08 14.94
CA LEU A 192 0.22 -46.19 14.20
C LEU A 192 -0.66 -45.33 15.12
N GLU A 193 -1.17 -45.91 16.22
CA GLU A 193 -1.98 -45.20 17.20
C GLU A 193 -1.15 -44.16 17.98
N GLU A 194 0.12 -44.44 18.26
CA GLU A 194 1.06 -43.50 18.85
C GLU A 194 1.33 -42.30 17.92
N GLN A 195 1.47 -42.54 16.61
CA GLN A 195 1.64 -41.45 15.63
C GLN A 195 0.41 -40.54 15.54
N PHE A 196 -0.80 -41.09 15.57
CA PHE A 196 -2.02 -40.29 15.59
C PHE A 196 -2.17 -39.49 16.88
N ARG A 197 -1.74 -40.06 18.03
CA ARG A 197 -1.71 -39.33 19.30
C ARG A 197 -0.77 -38.13 19.21
N GLN A 198 0.45 -38.36 18.73
CA GLN A 198 1.47 -37.32 18.60
C GLN A 198 1.05 -36.22 17.60
N ALA A 199 0.46 -36.60 16.46
CA ALA A 199 -0.06 -35.64 15.49
C ALA A 199 -1.20 -34.78 16.06
N ARG A 200 -2.03 -35.32 16.96
CA ARG A 200 -3.10 -34.56 17.63
C ARG A 200 -2.53 -33.57 18.64
N GLU A 201 -1.54 -33.98 19.41
CA GLU A 201 -0.86 -33.11 20.38
C GLU A 201 -0.12 -31.96 19.68
N ASP A 202 0.55 -32.23 18.56
CA ASP A 202 1.22 -31.18 17.77
C ASP A 202 0.21 -30.22 17.12
N ALA A 203 -0.93 -30.73 16.63
CA ALA A 203 -2.01 -29.89 16.11
C ALA A 203 -2.61 -28.98 17.20
N GLU A 204 -2.80 -29.50 18.41
CA GLU A 204 -3.29 -28.72 19.56
C GLU A 204 -2.30 -27.62 19.94
N ARG A 205 -1.00 -27.93 20.02
CA ARG A 205 0.06 -26.95 20.28
C ARG A 205 0.09 -25.83 19.24
N LEU A 206 -0.03 -26.18 17.95
CA LEU A 206 -0.05 -25.19 16.87
C LEU A 206 -1.29 -24.29 16.93
N LEU A 207 -2.44 -24.83 17.38
CA LEU A 207 -3.64 -24.04 17.61
C LEU A 207 -3.46 -23.04 18.76
N GLU A 208 -2.85 -23.46 19.87
CA GLU A 208 -2.53 -22.57 20.99
C GLU A 208 -1.59 -21.44 20.57
N GLU A 209 -0.49 -21.75 19.86
CA GLU A 209 0.43 -20.74 19.32
C GLU A 209 -0.29 -19.77 18.37
N ARG A 210 -1.18 -20.30 17.52
CA ARG A 210 -2.00 -19.49 16.62
C ARG A 210 -2.97 -18.59 17.40
N GLU A 211 -3.52 -19.03 18.51
CA GLU A 211 -4.37 -18.19 19.35
C GLU A 211 -3.59 -17.08 20.07
N GLU A 212 -2.41 -17.40 20.61
CA GLU A 212 -1.52 -16.42 21.24
C GLU A 212 -1.04 -15.35 20.26
N THR A 213 -0.62 -15.77 19.07
CA THR A 213 -0.19 -14.85 18.00
C THR A 213 -1.35 -13.96 17.56
N ASN A 214 -2.57 -14.49 17.39
CA ASN A 214 -3.75 -13.67 17.08
C ASN A 214 -4.11 -12.71 18.21
N LYS A 215 -3.92 -13.09 19.47
CA LYS A 215 -4.12 -12.18 20.60
C LYS A 215 -3.13 -11.01 20.53
N LYS A 216 -1.85 -11.29 20.27
CA LYS A 216 -0.82 -10.26 20.11
C LYS A 216 -1.07 -9.34 18.92
N VAL A 217 -1.55 -9.88 17.80
CA VAL A 217 -1.97 -9.09 16.64
C VAL A 217 -3.09 -8.12 17.01
N ARG A 218 -4.13 -8.58 17.72
CA ARG A 218 -5.23 -7.72 18.17
C ARG A 218 -4.76 -6.61 19.13
N GLU A 219 -3.81 -6.90 20.01
CA GLU A 219 -3.20 -5.90 20.90
C GLU A 219 -2.44 -4.83 20.09
N LEU A 220 -1.61 -5.24 19.12
CA LEU A 220 -0.89 -4.32 18.24
C LEU A 220 -1.82 -3.49 17.33
N GLU A 221 -2.94 -4.06 16.89
CA GLU A 221 -3.97 -3.34 16.14
C GLU A 221 -4.66 -2.28 17.01
N ALA A 222 -4.96 -2.61 18.27
CA ALA A 222 -5.53 -1.65 19.22
C ALA A 222 -4.54 -0.51 19.53
N GLU A 223 -3.25 -0.81 19.71
CA GLU A 223 -2.21 0.19 19.90
C GLU A 223 -2.04 1.09 18.66
N ASN A 224 -2.04 0.50 17.45
CA ASN A 224 -1.99 1.27 16.21
C ASN A 224 -3.18 2.22 16.08
N LYS A 225 -4.38 1.74 16.43
CA LYS A 225 -5.58 2.59 16.45
C LYS A 225 -5.43 3.74 17.44
N HIS A 226 -4.93 3.47 18.64
CA HIS A 226 -4.71 4.50 19.66
C HIS A 226 -3.68 5.55 19.21
N LEU A 227 -2.56 5.11 18.65
CA LEU A 227 -1.52 6.00 18.10
C LEU A 227 -2.06 6.84 16.95
N HIS A 228 -2.89 6.26 16.08
CA HIS A 228 -3.53 6.98 14.99
C HIS A 228 -4.47 8.08 15.50
N GLU A 229 -5.29 7.78 16.51
CA GLU A 229 -6.14 8.78 17.18
C GLU A 229 -5.31 9.91 17.81
N GLN A 230 -4.19 9.57 18.48
CA GLN A 230 -3.29 10.57 19.06
C GLN A 230 -2.64 11.45 18.00
N LEU A 231 -2.24 10.87 16.87
CA LEU A 231 -1.64 11.59 15.75
C LEU A 231 -2.67 12.55 15.12
N LEU A 232 -3.92 12.12 14.98
CA LEU A 232 -5.01 12.96 14.50
C LEU A 232 -5.28 14.16 15.43
N ILE A 233 -5.27 13.94 16.75
CA ILE A 233 -5.37 15.01 17.75
C ILE A 233 -4.21 15.99 17.59
N GLN A 234 -2.98 15.52 17.45
CA GLN A 234 -1.81 16.39 17.24
C GLN A 234 -1.92 17.20 15.93
N GLN A 235 -2.35 16.58 14.84
CA GLN A 235 -2.58 17.29 13.57
C GLN A 235 -3.64 18.39 13.72
N SER A 236 -4.74 18.12 14.42
CA SER A 236 -5.78 19.12 14.69
C SER A 236 -5.26 20.29 15.53
N TYR A 237 -4.39 20.02 16.51
CA TYR A 237 -3.76 21.05 17.33
C TYR A 237 -2.79 21.92 16.51
N VAL A 238 -1.97 21.31 15.65
CA VAL A 238 -1.07 22.02 14.73
C VAL A 238 -1.86 22.88 13.75
N ALA A 239 -2.95 22.35 13.19
CA ALA A 239 -3.84 23.10 12.31
C ALA A 239 -4.48 24.30 13.03
N GLY A 240 -4.92 24.12 14.29
CA GLY A 240 -5.45 25.20 15.12
C GLY A 240 -4.41 26.30 15.41
N LEU A 241 -3.15 25.93 15.66
CA LEU A 241 -2.05 26.88 15.84
C LEU A 241 -1.73 27.65 14.55
N GLN A 242 -1.70 26.95 13.40
CA GLN A 242 -1.52 27.60 12.09
C GLN A 242 -2.64 28.58 11.78
N GLU A 243 -3.89 28.22 12.09
CA GLU A 243 -5.04 29.11 11.88
C GLU A 243 -4.98 30.33 12.81
N GLN A 244 -4.59 30.17 14.07
CA GLN A 244 -4.33 31.31 14.97
C GLN A 244 -3.20 32.22 14.47
N GLN A 245 -2.14 31.65 13.89
CA GLN A 245 -1.05 32.42 13.30
C GLN A 245 -1.53 33.19 12.06
N ARG A 246 -2.37 32.57 11.24
CA ARG A 246 -3.00 33.18 10.06
C ARG A 246 -3.93 34.35 10.45
N GLN A 247 -4.72 34.18 11.52
CA GLN A 247 -5.57 35.23 12.08
C GLN A 247 -4.76 36.38 12.69
N LYS A 248 -3.63 36.11 13.35
CA LYS A 248 -2.71 37.15 13.85
C LYS A 248 -2.05 37.95 12.74
N LEU A 249 -1.71 37.30 11.62
CA LEU A 249 -1.17 37.97 10.44
C LEU A 249 -2.23 38.87 9.78
N GLN A 250 -3.46 38.36 9.59
CA GLN A 250 -4.57 39.17 9.07
C GLN A 250 -4.99 40.32 10.00
N GLY A 251 -4.85 40.15 11.33
CA GLY A 251 -5.10 41.21 12.32
C GLY A 251 -4.04 42.32 12.32
N ARG A 252 -2.79 42.02 11.95
CA ARG A 252 -1.73 43.03 11.76
C ARG A 252 -1.96 43.86 10.50
N ASP A 253 -2.37 43.23 9.41
CA ASP A 253 -2.69 43.92 8.15
C ASP A 253 -3.87 44.91 8.30
N GLN A 254 -4.76 44.72 9.28
CA GLN A 254 -5.82 45.68 9.61
C GLN A 254 -5.37 46.83 10.55
N GLN A 255 -4.30 46.64 11.32
CA GLN A 255 -3.74 47.71 12.18
C GLN A 255 -2.85 48.67 11.41
N ASP A 256 -2.14 48.21 10.37
CA ASP A 256 -1.28 49.05 9.54
C ASP A 256 -2.06 50.02 8.61
N ILE A 257 -3.36 49.81 8.40
CA ILE A 257 -4.22 50.72 7.63
C ILE A 257 -4.73 51.91 8.48
N LYS A 258 -4.66 51.86 9.81
CA LYS A 258 -5.19 52.93 10.69
C LYS A 258 -4.17 53.98 11.13
N VAL A 259 -2.88 53.82 10.84
CA VAL A 259 -1.83 54.79 11.22
C VAL A 259 -1.25 55.45 9.97
N SER A 260 -2.03 56.31 9.33
CA SER A 260 -1.53 57.18 8.27
C SER A 260 -2.36 58.46 8.19
N GLN A 261 -2.13 59.39 9.11
CA GLN A 261 -2.20 60.82 8.82
C GLN A 261 -1.12 61.58 9.61
N PRO A 262 -0.57 62.68 9.05
CA PRO A 262 0.79 63.12 9.36
C PRO A 262 0.81 64.37 10.24
N GLU A 263 1.66 64.39 11.26
CA GLU A 263 2.10 65.66 11.85
C GLU A 263 3.62 65.68 12.08
N LYS A 264 4.13 66.91 11.95
CA LYS A 264 5.50 67.31 11.64
C LYS A 264 6.45 67.22 12.84
N ALA A 265 7.75 67.11 12.50
CA ALA A 265 8.97 67.61 13.19
C ALA A 265 8.97 67.56 14.73
N ASP A 266 9.94 66.93 15.41
CA ASP A 266 11.32 67.39 15.47
C ASP A 266 12.15 66.36 16.24
N CYS A 267 13.44 66.29 15.92
CA CYS A 267 14.41 65.43 16.58
C CYS A 267 14.74 65.94 18.00
N GLN A 268 14.81 65.06 19.01
CA GLN A 268 15.92 65.08 20.00
C GLN A 268 15.90 63.94 21.05
N ARG A 269 17.13 63.43 21.26
CA ARG A 269 17.77 63.02 22.53
C ARG A 269 17.43 61.66 23.18
N GLN A 270 18.45 60.80 23.07
CA GLN A 270 19.26 60.24 24.18
C GLN A 270 18.56 59.68 25.42
N ASN A 271 18.73 58.36 25.58
CA ASN A 271 19.11 57.60 26.77
C ASN A 271 18.78 58.21 28.14
N LYS A 272 17.95 57.50 28.93
CA LYS A 272 18.22 57.23 30.35
C LYS A 272 17.41 56.06 30.89
N SER A 273 18.08 55.34 31.77
CA SER A 273 17.68 54.17 32.55
C SER A 273 16.75 54.50 33.73
N GLU A 274 16.29 53.43 34.39
CA GLU A 274 15.61 53.37 35.71
C GLU A 274 14.11 53.66 35.68
N GLY A 275 13.21 52.89 36.30
CA GLY A 275 13.32 51.72 37.17
C GLY A 275 11.95 51.49 37.86
N MET A 276 11.80 50.30 38.43
CA MET A 276 10.87 49.94 39.52
C MET A 276 9.49 49.32 39.20
N LYS A 277 9.53 47.98 39.09
CA LYS A 277 8.80 46.96 39.90
C LYS A 277 7.34 47.22 40.32
N THR A 278 6.47 46.26 40.03
CA THR A 278 5.77 45.34 40.97
C THR A 278 5.06 44.29 40.09
N GLY A 279 5.01 42.98 40.35
CA GLY A 279 5.19 42.19 41.55
C GLY A 279 3.98 41.25 41.66
N LYS A 280 4.09 40.00 41.17
CA LYS A 280 3.45 38.80 41.77
C LYS A 280 3.93 37.53 41.10
N GLN A 281 4.56 36.70 41.92
CA GLN A 281 5.18 35.41 41.60
C GLN A 281 4.17 34.36 41.14
N LEU A 282 4.62 33.47 40.26
CA LEU A 282 4.26 32.06 40.30
C LEU A 282 5.50 31.20 40.01
N LYS A 283 6.04 30.70 41.12
CA LYS A 283 6.77 29.45 41.36
C LYS A 283 7.51 28.81 40.18
N ALA A 284 8.81 28.63 40.44
CA ALA A 284 9.73 27.73 39.75
C ALA A 284 9.04 26.41 39.34
N LEU A 285 8.97 26.20 38.03
CA LEU A 285 8.88 24.86 37.46
C LEU A 285 10.27 24.49 36.99
N SER A 286 10.85 23.61 37.79
CA SER A 286 11.90 22.67 37.47
C SER A 286 12.01 22.38 35.98
N SER A 287 13.24 22.54 35.48
CA SER A 287 13.76 21.98 34.26
C SER A 287 13.21 20.57 33.99
N PHE A 288 12.15 20.45 33.19
CA PHE A 288 11.84 19.21 32.51
C PHE A 288 12.78 19.12 31.31
N SER A 289 13.97 18.58 31.55
CA SER A 289 14.81 18.04 30.49
C SER A 289 14.06 16.85 29.89
N PHE A 290 13.55 17.00 28.68
CA PHE A 290 13.15 15.84 27.88
C PHE A 290 14.35 14.88 27.79
N PRO A 291 14.15 13.56 27.98
CA PRO A 291 15.20 12.56 27.76
C PRO A 291 15.46 12.33 26.27
N PHE A 292 15.09 13.28 25.40
CA PHE A 292 15.77 13.44 24.12
C PHE A 292 17.11 14.10 24.38
N ILE A 293 18.00 13.36 25.04
CA ILE A 293 19.41 13.50 24.73
C ILE A 293 19.50 13.07 23.26
N ARG A 294 19.40 14.05 22.35
CA ARG A 294 20.14 13.98 21.09
C ARG A 294 21.58 13.73 21.51
N LYS A 295 21.97 12.46 21.64
CA LYS A 295 23.38 12.12 21.65
C LYS A 295 23.90 12.65 20.32
N LYS A 296 24.92 13.49 20.44
CA LYS A 296 25.44 14.40 19.43
C LYS A 296 25.55 13.72 18.05
N PRO A 297 25.33 14.44 16.93
CA PRO A 297 25.47 13.92 15.56
C PRO A 297 26.90 13.56 15.15
N GLY A 298 27.87 13.56 16.07
CA GLY A 298 29.30 13.55 15.74
C GLY A 298 29.89 12.22 15.31
N LEU A 299 29.20 11.07 15.49
CA LEU A 299 29.74 9.77 15.11
C LEU A 299 29.40 9.43 13.66
N LEU A 300 28.14 9.63 13.24
CA LEU A 300 27.73 9.49 11.84
C LEU A 300 28.42 10.50 10.93
N GLU A 301 28.59 11.75 11.37
CA GLU A 301 29.27 12.79 10.58
C GLU A 301 30.77 12.53 10.42
N LYS A 302 31.42 11.87 11.40
CA LYS A 302 32.82 11.42 11.28
C LYS A 302 32.99 10.18 10.39
N LEU A 303 31.95 9.39 10.22
CA LEU A 303 31.97 8.14 9.45
C LEU A 303 31.37 8.27 8.04
N ALA A 304 30.73 9.41 7.75
CA ALA A 304 29.97 9.67 6.51
C ALA A 304 30.81 9.69 5.21
N GLY A 305 32.11 9.43 5.28
CA GLY A 305 32.98 9.31 4.10
C GLY A 305 33.69 7.96 3.94
N GLU A 306 33.63 7.05 4.91
CA GLU A 306 34.48 5.83 4.91
C GLU A 306 33.73 4.50 4.95
N LEU A 307 32.40 4.50 5.09
CA LEU A 307 31.57 3.29 5.17
C LEU A 307 30.61 3.19 3.98
N ASP A 308 30.45 1.97 3.45
CA ASP A 308 29.51 1.65 2.37
C ASP A 308 28.04 1.80 2.84
N ALA A 309 27.12 1.97 1.88
CA ALA A 309 25.69 2.18 2.15
C ALA A 309 25.10 1.07 3.04
N GLY A 310 25.55 -0.18 2.87
CA GLY A 310 25.13 -1.31 3.72
C GLY A 310 25.65 -1.20 5.16
N GLN A 311 26.89 -0.73 5.36
CA GLN A 311 27.49 -0.54 6.67
C GLN A 311 26.83 0.63 7.43
N ILE A 312 26.50 1.72 6.72
CA ILE A 312 25.77 2.85 7.30
C ILE A 312 24.36 2.44 7.75
N ALA A 313 23.68 1.58 6.98
CA ALA A 313 22.37 1.06 7.35
C ALA A 313 22.42 0.26 8.66
N GLU A 314 23.41 -0.60 8.85
CA GLU A 314 23.53 -1.40 10.08
C GLU A 314 23.92 -0.56 11.31
N VAL A 315 24.71 0.52 11.15
CA VAL A 315 24.95 1.48 12.24
C VAL A 315 23.68 2.20 12.65
N ARG A 316 22.81 2.57 11.69
CA ARG A 316 21.51 3.20 11.98
C ARG A 316 20.57 2.25 12.71
N LEU A 317 20.45 1.01 12.22
CA LEU A 317 19.67 -0.03 12.88
C LEU A 317 20.20 -0.30 14.29
N GLY A 318 21.52 -0.22 14.50
CA GLY A 318 22.09 -0.39 15.83
C GLY A 318 21.71 0.73 16.82
N ILE A 319 21.52 1.96 16.34
CA ILE A 319 21.01 3.07 17.15
C ILE A 319 19.53 2.82 17.50
N GLU A 320 18.74 2.33 16.54
CA GLU A 320 17.33 1.98 16.74
C GLU A 320 17.15 0.83 17.74
N ASP A 321 18.07 -0.15 17.73
CA ASP A 321 18.13 -1.24 18.70
C ASP A 321 18.68 -0.82 20.09
N GLY A 322 18.99 0.46 20.29
CA GLY A 322 19.41 1.00 21.58
C GLY A 322 20.85 0.68 21.99
N LEU A 323 21.75 0.39 21.03
CA LEU A 323 23.16 0.13 21.33
C LEU A 323 23.86 1.36 21.92
N THR A 324 24.75 1.10 22.87
CA THR A 324 25.57 2.15 23.51
C THR A 324 26.61 2.72 22.55
N GLU A 325 27.10 3.93 22.83
CA GLU A 325 28.05 4.63 21.96
C GLU A 325 29.38 3.84 21.78
N SER A 326 29.80 3.09 22.79
CA SER A 326 30.94 2.18 22.72
C SER A 326 30.67 0.95 21.85
N GLN A 327 29.46 0.40 21.89
CA GLN A 327 29.04 -0.71 21.03
C GLN A 327 28.92 -0.26 19.56
N LEU A 328 28.37 0.93 19.33
CA LEU A 328 28.28 1.53 17.99
C LEU A 328 29.65 1.86 17.40
N ALA A 329 30.61 2.29 18.23
CA ALA A 329 31.99 2.50 17.79
C ALA A 329 32.70 1.19 17.41
N LEU A 330 32.39 0.07 18.09
CA LEU A 330 32.89 -1.25 17.73
C LEU A 330 32.23 -1.78 16.45
N LEU A 331 30.94 -1.51 16.29
CA LEU A 331 30.17 -1.86 15.09
C LEU A 331 30.71 -1.11 13.86
N ALA A 332 31.04 0.17 14.01
CA ALA A 332 31.55 1.05 12.96
C ALA A 332 33.03 0.81 12.60
N ASN A 333 33.45 -0.45 12.53
CA ASN A 333 34.80 -0.84 12.12
C ASN A 333 34.84 -1.10 10.61
N LYS A 334 35.65 -0.31 9.89
CA LYS A 334 35.83 -0.37 8.43
C LYS A 334 36.25 -1.73 7.89
N ALA A 335 36.90 -2.57 8.70
CA ALA A 335 37.38 -3.89 8.28
C ALA A 335 36.26 -4.95 8.19
N MET A 336 35.06 -4.66 8.70
CA MET A 336 33.94 -5.61 8.73
C MET A 336 32.92 -5.29 7.62
N ASP A 337 32.50 -6.30 6.89
CA ASP A 337 31.42 -6.18 5.90
C ASP A 337 30.05 -5.98 6.59
N ALA A 338 29.04 -5.54 5.82
CA ALA A 338 27.72 -5.24 6.34
C ALA A 338 27.04 -6.48 6.98
N GLU A 339 27.36 -7.67 6.51
CA GLU A 339 26.81 -8.93 7.02
C GLU A 339 27.37 -9.28 8.41
N LYS A 340 28.69 -9.16 8.62
CA LYS A 340 29.29 -9.29 9.96
C LYS A 340 28.85 -8.20 10.91
N MET A 341 28.62 -6.97 10.41
CA MET A 341 28.04 -5.90 11.22
C MET A 341 26.62 -6.24 11.68
N ARG A 342 25.80 -6.87 10.82
CA ARG A 342 24.46 -7.34 11.19
C ARG A 342 24.51 -8.41 12.27
N GLU A 343 25.38 -9.40 12.12
CA GLU A 343 25.54 -10.47 13.12
C GLU A 343 26.00 -9.91 14.48
N LEU A 344 26.98 -9.01 14.46
CA LEU A 344 27.48 -8.37 15.68
C LEU A 344 26.41 -7.46 16.33
N ARG A 345 25.61 -6.74 15.53
CA ARG A 345 24.47 -5.95 16.02
C ARG A 345 23.45 -6.85 16.72
N MET A 346 23.06 -7.96 16.08
CA MET A 346 22.04 -8.86 16.62
C MET A 346 22.51 -9.54 17.92
N THR A 347 23.76 -9.95 17.98
CA THR A 347 24.35 -10.52 19.21
C THR A 347 24.41 -9.49 20.34
N MET A 348 24.82 -8.26 20.07
CA MET A 348 24.82 -7.18 21.07
C MET A 348 23.40 -6.79 21.52
N LYS A 349 22.41 -6.82 20.61
CA LYS A 349 20.99 -6.60 20.94
C LYS A 349 20.48 -7.65 21.92
N ILE A 350 20.70 -8.94 21.62
CA ILE A 350 20.29 -10.05 22.49
C ILE A 350 20.96 -9.95 23.86
N LEU A 351 22.25 -9.56 23.91
CA LEU A 351 22.97 -9.38 25.17
C LEU A 351 22.43 -8.20 25.99
N ASN A 352 22.07 -7.08 25.34
CA ASN A 352 21.45 -5.94 26.01
C ASN A 352 20.04 -6.28 26.54
N GLU A 353 19.25 -7.05 25.78
CA GLU A 353 17.91 -7.50 26.21
C GLU A 353 17.99 -8.50 27.38
N ARG A 354 18.99 -9.40 27.38
CA ARG A 354 19.21 -10.34 28.49
C ARG A 354 19.84 -9.68 29.74
N GLY A 355 20.59 -8.60 29.58
CA GLY A 355 21.24 -7.86 30.67
C GLY A 355 20.35 -6.87 31.42
N GLN A 356 19.15 -6.55 30.90
CA GLN A 356 18.19 -5.65 31.54
C GLN A 356 17.17 -6.37 32.43
N GLY A 357 17.30 -7.70 32.60
CA GLY A 357 16.44 -8.56 33.41
C GLY A 357 17.01 -8.91 34.79
N THR A 358 17.59 -7.95 35.52
CA THR A 358 17.93 -8.09 36.95
C THR A 358 17.48 -6.89 37.76
#